data_AF-A0A1Y3L8K0-F1
#
_entry.id   AF-A0A1Y3L8K0-F1
#
_cell.length_a   1.000
_cell.length_b   1.000
_cell.length_c   1.000
_cell.angle_alpha   90.00
_cell.angle_beta   90.00
_cell.angle_gamma   90.00
#
_symmetry.space_group_name_H-M   'P 1'
#
loop_
_entity.id
_entity.type
_entity.pdbx_description
1 polymer ?
#
loop_
_entity_poly.entity_id
_entity_poly.type
_entity_poly.pdbx_seq_one_letter_code
_entity_poly.pdbx_strand_id
1 'polypeptide(L)' 'MSSANEVEIQLEQALLSVLAAADQLGVDPEDLRLVAIGGILGHGSWSWVDNDQALGTVAVLNRAAETLELH' A
#
# COMPACT_ATOMS: atom_id res chain seq x y z
N MET A 1 -10.20 13.52 20.45
CA MET A 1 -10.07 12.59 19.31
C MET A 1 -9.26 11.41 19.79
N SER A 2 -9.63 10.18 19.43
CA SER A 2 -8.85 8.98 19.81
C SER A 2 -7.52 8.99 19.05
N SER A 3 -6.43 8.55 19.68
CA SER A 3 -5.12 8.43 19.03
C SER A 3 -5.15 7.52 17.79
N ALA A 4 -6.09 6.58 17.72
CA ALA A 4 -6.26 5.70 16.56
C ALA A 4 -6.69 6.45 15.30
N ASN A 5 -7.62 7.43 15.43
CA ASN A 5 -8.07 8.23 14.28
C ASN A 5 -6.96 9.16 13.76
N GLU A 6 -6.06 9.60 14.63
CA GLU A 6 -4.94 10.45 14.21
C GLU A 6 -3.92 9.65 13.40
N VAL A 7 -3.62 8.42 13.81
CA VAL A 7 -2.75 7.51 13.06
C VAL A 7 -3.36 7.17 11.70
N GLU A 8 -4.66 6.90 11.63
CA GLU A 8 -5.37 6.63 10.37
C GLU A 8 -5.24 7.80 9.39
N ILE A 9 -5.52 9.02 9.83
CA ILE A 9 -5.36 10.23 9.01
C ILE A 9 -3.92 10.40 8.52
N GLN A 10 -2.93 10.16 9.38
CA GLN A 10 -1.52 10.27 9.00
C GLN A 10 -1.14 9.23 7.93
N LEU A 11 -1.65 8.01 8.04
CA LEU A 11 -1.43 6.95 7.06
C LEU A 11 -2.10 7.29 5.72
N GLU A 12 -3.32 7.83 5.73
CA GLU A 12 -3.99 8.29 4.51
C GLU A 12 -3.22 9.41 3.82
N GLN A 13 -2.75 10.41 4.57
CA GLN A 13 -1.97 11.52 4.03
C GLN A 13 -0.62 11.04 3.46
N ALA A 14 0.04 10.10 4.14
CA ALA A 14 1.27 9.48 3.64
C ALA A 14 1.01 8.72 2.33
N LEU A 15 -0.07 7.93 2.26
CA LEU A 15 -0.45 7.20 1.05
C LEU A 15 -0.71 8.16 -0.12
N LEU A 16 -1.51 9.21 0.10
CA LEU A 16 -1.80 10.21 -0.94
C LEU A 16 -0.54 10.91 -1.44
N SER A 17 0.40 11.21 -0.55
CA SER A 17 1.68 11.84 -0.92
C SER A 17 2.54 10.92 -1.79
N VAL A 18 2.58 9.62 -1.48
CA VAL A 18 3.29 8.62 -2.28
C VAL A 18 2.67 8.48 -3.67
N LEU A 19 1.34 8.42 -3.76
CA LEU A 19 0.64 8.33 -5.04
C LEU A 19 0.85 9.57 -5.91
N ALA A 20 0.79 10.77 -5.31
CA ALA A 20 1.06 12.02 -6.02
C ALA A 20 2.51 12.08 -6.53
N ALA A 21 3.48 11.59 -5.76
CA ALA A 21 4.87 11.51 -6.19
C ALA A 21 5.06 10.50 -7.33
N ALA A 22 4.38 9.34 -7.27
CA ALA A 22 4.41 8.33 -8.31
C ALA A 22 3.86 8.87 -9.66
N ASP A 23 2.73 9.59 -9.60
CA ASP A 23 2.10 10.24 -10.77
C ASP A 23 3.06 11.27 -11.42
N GLN A 24 3.70 12.11 -10.61
CA GLN A 24 4.71 13.07 -11.10
C GLN A 24 5.92 12.41 -11.78
N LEU A 25 6.26 11.19 -11.36
CA LEU A 25 7.34 10.39 -11.93
C LEU A 25 6.89 9.55 -13.12
N GLY A 26 5.60 9.56 -13.46
CA GLY A 26 5.02 8.73 -14.53
C GLY A 26 5.06 7.23 -14.21
N VAL A 27 5.05 6.87 -12.92
CA VAL A 27 5.04 5.48 -12.48
C VAL A 27 3.60 4.97 -12.51
N ASP A 28 3.40 3.81 -13.14
CA ASP A 28 2.09 3.18 -13.19
C ASP A 28 1.64 2.76 -11.77
N PRO A 29 0.40 3.09 -11.35
CA PRO A 29 -0.14 2.64 -10.07
C PRO A 29 -0.11 1.10 -9.88
N GLU A 30 -0.22 0.33 -10.95
CA GLU A 30 -0.08 -1.13 -10.93
C GLU A 30 1.35 -1.56 -10.57
N ASP A 31 2.36 -0.93 -11.17
CA ASP A 31 3.76 -1.20 -10.84
C ASP A 31 4.04 -0.88 -9.37
N LEU A 32 3.48 0.23 -8.86
CA LEU A 32 3.60 0.60 -7.46
C LEU A 32 2.99 -0.46 -6.53
N ARG A 33 1.81 -0.99 -6.88
CA ARG A 33 1.15 -2.08 -6.16
C ARG A 33 2.00 -3.34 -6.15
N LEU A 34 2.55 -3.74 -7.30
CA LEU A 34 3.39 -4.92 -7.43
C LEU A 34 4.69 -4.81 -6.63
N VAL A 35 5.33 -3.64 -6.63
CA VAL A 35 6.50 -3.35 -5.78
C VAL A 35 6.14 -3.44 -4.31
N ALA A 36 4.97 -2.92 -3.90
CA ALA A 36 4.52 -3.01 -2.52
C ALA A 36 4.27 -4.47 -2.09
N ILE A 37 3.63 -5.28 -2.94
CA ILE A 37 3.46 -6.72 -2.69
C ILE A 37 4.82 -7.42 -2.58
N GLY A 38 5.76 -7.11 -3.48
CA GLY A 38 7.11 -7.64 -3.43
C GLY A 38 7.86 -7.24 -2.16
N GLY A 39 7.67 -6.03 -1.66
CA GLY A 39 8.23 -5.55 -0.40
C GLY A 39 7.63 -6.24 0.82
N ILE A 40 6.31 -6.45 0.84
CA ILE A 40 5.58 -7.15 1.91
C ILE A 40 6.01 -8.62 2.00
N LEU A 41 6.15 -9.30 0.87
CA LEU A 41 6.57 -10.71 0.81
C LEU A 41 8.10 -10.87 0.91
N GLY A 42 8.84 -9.81 0.61
CA GLY A 42 10.30 -9.76 0.59
C GLY A 42 10.86 -9.48 1.98
N HIS A 43 11.25 -10.54 2.69
CA HIS A 43 11.81 -10.52 4.05
C HIS A 43 13.08 -9.64 4.29
N GLY A 44 13.60 -8.94 3.28
CA GLY A 44 14.86 -8.18 3.37
C GLY A 44 14.72 -6.65 3.32
N SER A 45 13.67 -6.12 2.69
CA SER A 45 13.57 -4.68 2.40
C SER A 45 12.71 -3.95 3.42
N TRP A 46 11.63 -4.58 3.87
CA TRP A 46 10.63 -3.97 4.75
C TRP A 46 10.58 -4.72 6.09
N SER A 47 11.64 -4.60 6.87
CA SER A 47 11.79 -5.28 8.18
C SER A 47 10.75 -4.90 9.23
N TRP A 48 9.93 -3.89 8.95
CA TRP A 48 8.83 -3.42 9.79
C TRP A 48 7.50 -4.11 9.48
N VAL A 49 7.43 -4.90 8.39
CA VAL A 49 6.23 -5.67 8.04
C VAL A 49 6.11 -6.88 8.96
N ASP A 50 4.94 -7.04 9.55
CA ASP A 50 4.58 -8.25 10.28
C ASP A 50 4.24 -9.37 9.28
N ASN A 51 5.03 -10.44 9.32
CA ASN A 51 4.86 -11.59 8.43
C ASN A 51 3.52 -12.29 8.64
N ASP A 52 2.95 -12.23 9.84
CA ASP A 52 1.66 -12.85 10.13
C ASP A 52 0.51 -12.15 9.41
N GLN A 53 0.70 -10.87 9.04
CA GLN A 53 -0.28 -10.07 8.31
C GLN A 53 -0.01 -9.98 6.80
N ALA A 54 1.21 -10.31 6.37
CA ALA A 54 1.68 -10.11 4.98
C ALA A 54 0.72 -10.71 3.92
N LEU A 55 0.33 -11.98 4.07
CA LEU A 55 -0.58 -12.64 3.12
C LEU A 55 -1.98 -11.99 3.11
N GLY A 56 -2.49 -11.59 4.28
CA GLY A 56 -3.77 -10.91 4.40
C GLY A 56 -3.75 -9.54 3.72
N THR A 57 -2.68 -8.76 3.94
CA THR A 57 -2.48 -7.47 3.28
C THR A 57 -2.40 -7.60 1.76
N VAL A 58 -1.64 -8.57 1.25
CA VAL A 58 -1.56 -8.84 -0.21
C VAL A 58 -2.93 -9.18 -0.79
N ALA A 59 -3.72 -10.01 -0.11
CA ALA A 59 -5.06 -10.35 -0.56
C ALA A 59 -5.99 -9.13 -0.63
N VAL A 60 -5.92 -8.22 0.35
CA VAL A 60 -6.68 -6.96 0.34
C VAL A 60 -6.26 -6.06 -0.81
N LEU A 61 -4.96 -5.93 -1.07
CA LEU A 61 -4.44 -5.12 -2.19
C LEU A 61 -4.91 -5.64 -3.55
N ASN A 62 -4.86 -6.95 -3.77
CA ASN A 62 -5.32 -7.55 -5.03
C ASN A 62 -6.83 -7.36 -5.23
N ARG A 63 -7.63 -7.59 -4.18
CA ARG A 63 -9.07 -7.37 -4.25
C ARG A 63 -9.45 -5.91 -4.54
N ALA A 64 -8.70 -4.96 -3.96
CA ALA A 64 -8.89 -3.55 -4.23
C ALA A 64 -8.61 -3.21 -5.70
N ALA A 65 -7.56 -3.78 -6.29
CA ALA A 65 -7.24 -3.63 -7.71
C ALA A 65 -8.34 -4.18 -8.63
N GLU A 66 -8.84 -5.39 -8.35
CA GLU A 66 -9.95 -6.00 -9.10
C GLU A 66 -11.21 -5.12 -9.10
N THR A 67 -11.45 -4.36 -8.03
CA THR A 67 -12.62 -3.48 -7.92
C THR A 67 -12.49 -2.23 -8.81
N LEU A 68 -11.25 -1.79 -9.09
CA LEU A 68 -10.97 -0.65 -9.95
C LEU A 68 -11.08 -1.02 -11.43
N GLU A 69 -10.79 -2.27 -11.82
CA GLU A 69 -10.91 -2.75 -13.20
C GLU A 69 -12.37 -2.97 -13.65
N LEU A 70 -13.33 -2.99 -12.71
CA LEU A 70 -14.75 -3.18 -12.97
C LEU A 70 -15.53 -1.87 -13.19
N HIS A 71 -14.86 -0.71 -13.15
CA HIS A 71 -15.42 0.63 -13.39
C HIS A 71 -14.77 1.30 -14.60
#